data_AF-A0A140AYP5-F1
#
_entry.id   AF-A0A140AYP5-F1
#
_cell.length_a   1.000
_cell.length_b   1.000
_cell.length_c   1.000
_cell.angle_alpha   90.00
_cell.angle_beta   90.00
_cell.angle_gamma   90.00
#
_symmetry.space_group_name_H-M   'P 1'
#
loop_
_entity.id
_entity.type
_entity.pdbx_description
1 polymer ?
#
loop_
_entity_poly.entity_id
_entity_poly.type
_entity_poly.pdbx_seq_one_letter_code
_entity_poly.pdbx_strand_id
1 'polypeptide(L)'
;MDILRFQLPYPPSINHYYKRTPNGLALSKKGIQYRHDAFYLLHKHRNHCKDKRLAVTINLFPPDKRRRDIDNILKCLLDSMQHAGVYDDDNQIDMLTIIRRHVVKDGSVAVWISECSSSE
;
A
#
# COMPACT_ATOMS: atom_id res chain seq x y z
N MET A 1 2.76 18.87 -7.97
CA MET A 1 1.57 18.26 -7.32
C MET A 1 1.65 18.44 -5.80
N ASP A 2 0.53 18.77 -5.12
CA ASP A 2 0.48 18.73 -3.65
C ASP A 2 0.67 17.29 -3.14
N ILE A 3 1.28 17.14 -1.96
CA ILE A 3 1.53 15.81 -1.37
C ILE A 3 0.19 15.21 -0.92
N LEU A 4 -0.20 14.09 -1.53
CA LEU A 4 -1.31 13.26 -1.05
C LEU A 4 -0.88 12.50 0.20
N ARG A 5 -1.74 12.47 1.21
CA ARG A 5 -1.48 11.76 2.47
C ARG A 5 -2.65 10.86 2.82
N PHE A 6 -2.36 9.59 3.06
CA PHE A 6 -3.33 8.58 3.44
C PHE A 6 -2.93 7.92 4.76
N GLN A 7 -3.93 7.49 5.50
CA GLN A 7 -3.74 6.59 6.63
C GLN A 7 -4.60 5.35 6.41
N LEU A 8 -3.97 4.19 6.54
CA LEU A 8 -4.57 2.89 6.27
C LEU A 8 -4.35 1.96 7.47
N PRO A 9 -5.22 0.96 7.65
CA PRO A 9 -4.97 -0.13 8.59
C PRO A 9 -3.66 -0.84 8.27
N TYR A 10 -3.08 -1.52 9.26
CA TYR A 10 -1.90 -2.34 9.00
C TYR A 10 -2.25 -3.51 8.06
N PRO A 11 -1.58 -3.68 6.91
CA PRO A 11 -1.89 -4.74 5.97
C PRO A 11 -1.62 -6.14 6.57
N PRO A 12 -2.38 -7.17 6.14
CA PRO A 12 -1.99 -8.54 6.40
C PRO A 12 -0.66 -8.85 5.71
N SER A 13 0.08 -9.85 6.20
CA SER A 13 1.25 -10.36 5.47
C SER A 13 0.83 -10.97 4.13
N ILE A 14 1.73 -11.02 3.16
CA ILE A 14 1.51 -11.66 1.84
C ILE A 14 0.89 -13.06 1.93
N ASN A 15 1.35 -13.90 2.86
CA ASN A 15 0.84 -15.26 3.08
C ASN A 15 -0.60 -15.32 3.59
N HIS A 16 -1.07 -14.23 4.20
CA HIS A 16 -2.45 -14.06 4.64
C HIS A 16 -3.28 -13.26 3.65
N TYR A 17 -2.66 -12.55 2.70
CA TYR A 17 -3.34 -11.76 1.69
C TYR A 17 -3.71 -12.61 0.49
N TYR A 18 -2.77 -13.40 -0.01
CA TYR A 18 -2.99 -14.35 -1.09
C TYR A 18 -3.14 -15.79 -0.58
N LYS A 19 -3.79 -16.63 -1.37
CA LYS A 19 -3.90 -18.07 -1.18
C LYS A 19 -3.61 -18.77 -2.50
N ARG A 20 -2.98 -19.94 -2.44
CA ARG A 20 -2.83 -20.83 -3.61
C ARG A 20 -4.13 -21.56 -3.87
N THR A 21 -4.47 -21.70 -5.15
CA THR A 21 -5.62 -22.45 -5.65
C THR A 21 -5.16 -23.33 -6.81
N PRO A 22 -5.94 -24.34 -7.23
CA PRO A 22 -5.62 -25.13 -8.43
C PRO A 22 -5.40 -24.27 -9.68
N ASN A 23 -6.06 -23.11 -9.76
CA ASN A 23 -6.00 -22.18 -10.90
C ASN A 23 -4.97 -21.05 -10.70
N GLY A 24 -4.06 -21.16 -9.73
CA GLY A 24 -3.03 -20.16 -9.45
C GLY A 24 -3.28 -19.37 -8.18
N LEU A 25 -2.86 -18.11 -8.15
CA LEU A 25 -2.92 -17.26 -6.96
C LEU A 25 -4.25 -16.49 -6.89
N ALA A 26 -4.95 -16.57 -5.77
CA ALA A 26 -6.17 -15.81 -5.52
C ALA A 26 -6.06 -15.06 -4.19
N LEU A 27 -6.99 -14.14 -3.93
CA LEU A 27 -7.07 -13.50 -2.63
C LEU A 27 -7.65 -14.43 -1.57
N SER A 28 -7.10 -14.32 -0.37
CA SER A 28 -7.72 -14.88 0.82
C SER A 28 -8.93 -14.02 1.24
N LYS A 29 -9.74 -14.53 2.18
CA LYS A 29 -10.81 -13.72 2.80
C LYS A 29 -10.26 -12.45 3.46
N LYS A 30 -9.09 -12.53 4.11
CA LYS A 30 -8.41 -11.36 4.72
C LYS A 30 -7.90 -10.38 3.66
N GLY A 31 -7.41 -10.89 2.53
CA GLY A 31 -6.98 -10.04 1.41
C GLY A 31 -8.14 -9.27 0.79
N ILE A 32 -9.27 -9.95 0.58
CA ILE A 32 -10.51 -9.32 0.10
C ILE A 32 -10.97 -8.22 1.06
N GLN A 33 -11.02 -8.51 2.36
CA GLN A 33 -11.45 -7.54 3.37
C GLN A 33 -10.53 -6.32 3.38
N TYR A 34 -9.21 -6.52 3.48
CA TYR A 34 -8.26 -5.42 3.52
C TYR A 34 -8.33 -4.54 2.27
N ARG A 35 -8.47 -5.16 1.09
CA ARG A 35 -8.63 -4.46 -0.18
C ARG A 35 -9.90 -3.62 -0.21
N HIS A 36 -11.01 -4.15 0.32
CA HIS A 36 -12.26 -3.41 0.45
C HIS A 36 -12.11 -2.21 1.40
N ASP A 37 -11.44 -2.39 2.53
CA ASP A 37 -11.19 -1.32 3.50
C ASP A 37 -10.30 -0.22 2.90
N ALA A 38 -9.22 -0.61 2.21
CA ALA A 38 -8.35 0.31 1.51
C ALA A 38 -9.10 1.08 0.41
N PHE A 39 -9.93 0.38 -0.37
CA PHE A 39 -10.80 1.00 -1.37
C PHE A 39 -11.71 2.05 -0.76
N TYR A 40 -12.39 1.73 0.35
CA TYR A 40 -13.30 2.64 1.01
C TYR A 40 -12.60 3.94 1.46
N LEU A 41 -11.35 3.84 1.92
CA LEU A 41 -10.56 4.98 2.36
C LEU A 41 -9.97 5.80 1.20
N LEU A 42 -9.70 5.17 0.06
CA LEU A 42 -8.91 5.75 -1.02
C LEU A 42 -9.72 6.14 -2.25
N HIS A 43 -10.93 5.61 -2.46
CA HIS A 43 -11.66 5.75 -3.72
C HIS A 43 -11.97 7.20 -4.12
N LYS A 44 -11.99 8.14 -3.17
CA LYS A 44 -12.21 9.57 -3.44
C LYS A 44 -11.02 10.23 -4.15
N HIS A 45 -9.85 9.59 -4.11
CA HIS A 45 -8.60 10.05 -4.70
C HIS A 45 -8.27 9.30 -6.00
N ARG A 46 -9.26 8.62 -6.59
CA ARG A 46 -9.09 7.94 -7.88
C ARG A 46 -8.60 8.89 -8.94
N ASN A 47 -7.70 8.41 -9.80
CA ASN A 47 -7.13 9.13 -10.93
C ASN A 47 -6.32 10.38 -10.55
N HIS A 48 -6.10 10.66 -9.26
CA HIS A 48 -5.36 11.85 -8.83
C HIS A 48 -3.88 11.78 -9.26
N CYS A 49 -3.34 10.55 -9.34
CA CYS A 49 -1.99 10.25 -9.81
C CYS A 49 -1.94 9.75 -11.27
N LYS A 50 -3.04 9.88 -12.02
CA LYS A 50 -3.10 9.38 -13.40
C LYS A 50 -1.99 10.01 -14.26
N ASP A 51 -1.34 9.19 -15.08
CA ASP A 51 -0.28 9.57 -16.03
C ASP A 51 0.96 10.26 -15.41
N LYS A 52 1.13 10.18 -14.08
CA LYS A 52 2.27 10.79 -13.37
C LYS A 52 3.31 9.76 -12.95
N ARG A 53 4.56 10.19 -12.86
CA ARG A 53 5.63 9.48 -12.14
C ARG A 53 5.54 9.79 -10.66
N LEU A 54 5.72 8.79 -9.79
CA LEU A 54 5.37 8.90 -8.38
C LEU A 54 6.56 8.63 -7.47
N ALA A 55 6.64 9.46 -6.44
CA ALA A 55 7.44 9.26 -5.26
C ALA A 55 6.52 8.87 -4.10
N VAL A 56 6.65 7.64 -3.61
CA VAL A 56 5.81 7.07 -2.56
C VAL A 56 6.64 6.84 -1.31
N THR A 57 6.24 7.46 -0.21
CA THR A 57 6.83 7.25 1.12
C THR A 57 5.84 6.54 2.03
N ILE A 58 6.24 5.42 2.62
CA ILE A 58 5.42 4.56 3.46
C ILE A 58 6.03 4.54 4.87
N ASN A 59 5.29 5.08 5.84
CA ASN A 59 5.61 5.00 7.25
C ASN A 59 4.82 3.86 7.89
N LEU A 60 5.51 2.81 8.30
CA LEU A 60 4.93 1.59 8.86
C LEU A 60 4.95 1.63 10.38
N PHE A 61 3.79 1.61 11.01
CA PHE A 61 3.62 1.53 12.47
C PHE A 61 3.16 0.11 12.83
N PRO A 62 4.08 -0.80 13.20
CA PRO A 62 3.72 -2.20 13.44
C PRO A 62 2.81 -2.37 14.66
N PRO A 63 1.94 -3.40 14.68
CA PRO A 63 1.04 -3.68 15.80
C PRO A 63 1.76 -4.21 17.04
N ASP A 64 2.96 -4.76 16.87
CA ASP A 64 3.76 -5.35 17.95
C ASP A 64 5.25 -5.42 17.55
N LYS A 65 6.12 -5.87 18.47
CA LYS A 65 7.58 -5.95 18.27
C LYS A 65 8.04 -7.21 17.52
N ARG A 66 7.14 -8.06 16.99
CA ARG A 66 7.56 -9.27 16.27
C ARG A 66 8.34 -8.89 15.01
N ARG A 67 9.43 -9.63 14.77
CA ARG A 67 10.22 -9.51 13.54
C ARG A 67 9.34 -9.86 12.34
N ARG A 68 9.28 -8.95 11.37
CA ARG A 68 8.56 -9.10 10.11
C ARG A 68 9.40 -8.52 9.00
N ASP A 69 9.45 -9.21 7.88
CA ASP A 69 10.06 -8.65 6.68
C ASP A 69 9.23 -7.47 6.20
N ILE A 70 9.90 -6.41 5.78
CA ILE A 70 9.27 -5.12 5.50
C ILE A 70 8.54 -5.12 4.15
N ASP A 71 9.02 -5.94 3.23
CA ASP A 71 8.48 -6.22 1.89
C ASP A 71 7.20 -7.06 1.93
N ASN A 72 7.08 -7.98 2.90
CA ASN A 72 5.94 -8.89 3.05
C ASN A 72 4.58 -8.17 3.19
N ILE A 73 4.60 -6.96 3.72
CA ILE A 73 3.42 -6.10 3.89
C ILE A 73 3.27 -5.08 2.76
N LEU A 74 4.39 -4.67 2.17
CA LEU A 74 4.45 -3.69 1.10
C LEU A 74 3.64 -4.13 -0.10
N LYS A 75 3.84 -5.37 -0.57
CA LYS A 75 3.15 -5.87 -1.76
C LYS A 75 1.63 -5.81 -1.62
N CYS A 76 1.11 -6.19 -0.45
CA CYS A 76 -0.32 -6.17 -0.17
C CYS A 76 -0.90 -4.75 -0.17
N LEU A 77 -0.14 -3.81 0.39
CA LEU A 77 -0.49 -2.40 0.43
C LEU A 77 -0.54 -1.78 -0.97
N LEU A 78 0.53 -1.95 -1.76
CA LEU A 78 0.61 -1.42 -3.13
C LEU A 78 -0.48 -1.99 -4.05
N ASP A 79 -0.70 -3.32 -4.02
CA ASP A 79 -1.78 -3.98 -4.76
C ASP A 79 -3.17 -3.43 -4.38
N SER A 80 -3.39 -3.17 -3.08
CA SER A 80 -4.65 -2.58 -2.61
C SER A 80 -4.83 -1.13 -3.05
N MET A 81 -3.75 -0.33 -3.07
CA MET A 81 -3.78 1.07 -3.52
C MET A 81 -4.04 1.19 -5.02
N GLN A 82 -3.39 0.33 -5.82
CA GLN A 82 -3.64 0.24 -7.26
C GLN A 82 -5.09 -0.19 -7.53
N HIS A 83 -5.59 -1.20 -6.83
CA HIS A 83 -6.98 -1.62 -6.95
C HIS A 83 -7.98 -0.52 -6.55
N ALA A 84 -7.63 0.31 -5.56
CA ALA A 84 -8.43 1.46 -5.17
C ALA A 84 -8.37 2.62 -6.19
N GLY A 85 -7.48 2.54 -7.18
CA GLY A 85 -7.30 3.52 -8.26
C GLY A 85 -6.49 4.76 -7.84
N VAL A 86 -5.66 4.66 -6.80
CA VAL A 86 -4.77 5.77 -6.40
C VAL A 86 -3.80 6.11 -7.53
N TYR A 87 -3.29 5.08 -8.18
CA TYR A 87 -2.50 5.09 -9.42
C TYR A 87 -2.93 3.87 -10.26
N ASP A 88 -2.64 3.91 -11.56
CA ASP A 88 -3.10 2.91 -12.54
C ASP A 88 -2.22 1.66 -12.53
N ASP A 89 -0.90 1.85 -12.41
CA ASP A 89 0.10 0.79 -12.47
C ASP A 89 1.24 1.06 -11.48
N ASP A 90 1.77 0.01 -10.84
CA ASP A 90 2.90 0.15 -9.90
C ASP A 90 4.17 0.61 -10.61
N ASN A 91 4.29 0.39 -11.93
CA ASN A 91 5.31 0.99 -12.78
C ASN A 91 5.30 2.52 -12.77
N GLN A 92 4.28 3.20 -12.26
CA GLN A 92 4.30 4.65 -12.07
C GLN A 92 5.21 5.09 -10.93
N ILE A 93 5.59 4.18 -10.02
CA ILE A 93 6.38 4.51 -8.83
C ILE A 93 7.87 4.42 -9.16
N ASP A 94 8.51 5.58 -9.35
CA ASP A 94 9.96 5.69 -9.58
C ASP A 94 10.76 5.69 -8.28
N MET A 95 10.18 6.26 -7.22
CA MET A 95 10.82 6.30 -5.90
C MET A 95 9.90 5.70 -4.85
N LEU A 96 10.38 4.66 -4.17
CA LEU A 96 9.67 4.01 -3.08
C LEU A 96 10.53 4.01 -1.81
N THR A 97 10.10 4.78 -0.81
CA THR A 97 10.75 4.84 0.50
C THR A 97 9.88 4.17 1.55
N ILE A 98 10.48 3.30 2.37
CA ILE A 98 9.75 2.61 3.43
C ILE A 98 10.49 2.79 4.75
N ILE A 99 9.76 3.26 5.75
CA ILE A 99 10.33 3.61 7.05
C ILE A 99 9.56 2.83 8.12
N ARG A 100 10.27 1.94 8.82
CA ARG A 100 9.72 1.30 10.03
C ARG A 100 9.72 2.31 11.17
N ARG A 101 8.55 2.54 11.76
CA ARG A 101 8.32 3.44 12.88
C ARG A 101 8.11 2.64 14.18
N HIS A 102 7.73 3.35 15.23
CA HIS A 102 7.41 2.77 16.52
C HIS A 102 6.13 1.92 16.47
N VAL A 103 5.95 1.06 17.48
CA VAL A 103 4.77 0.20 17.62
C VAL A 103 3.55 1.03 17.99
N VAL A 104 2.42 0.77 17.33
CA VAL A 104 1.10 1.37 17.63
C VAL A 104 0.10 0.23 17.79
N LYS A 105 -0.80 0.32 18.77
CA LYS A 105 -1.84 -0.70 18.97
C LYS A 105 -2.64 -0.90 17.67
N ASP A 106 -2.90 -2.17 17.31
CA ASP A 106 -3.56 -2.61 16.07
C ASP A 106 -2.80 -2.29 14.76
N GLY A 107 -1.75 -1.48 14.84
CA GLY A 107 -0.87 -1.09 13.74
C GLY A 107 -1.54 -0.13 12.75
N SER A 108 -0.72 0.57 11.98
CA SER A 108 -1.19 1.44 10.91
C SER A 108 -0.11 1.69 9.87
N VAL A 109 -0.53 2.25 8.73
CA VAL A 109 0.39 2.75 7.71
C VAL A 109 -0.01 4.16 7.33
N ALA A 110 0.96 5.07 7.28
CA ALA A 110 0.79 6.37 6.66
C ALA A 110 1.53 6.39 5.32
N VAL A 111 0.83 6.76 4.25
CA VAL A 111 1.36 6.80 2.89
C VAL A 111 1.35 8.23 2.39
N TRP A 112 2.48 8.71 1.90
CA TRP A 112 2.61 10.00 1.25
C TRP A 112 2.99 9.79 -0.21
N ILE A 113 2.26 10.45 -1.11
CA ILE A 113 2.52 10.37 -2.55
C ILE A 113 2.73 11.78 -3.07
N SER A 114 3.83 11.97 -3.78
CA SER A 114 4.08 13.16 -4.57
C SER A 114 4.44 12.75 -6.00
N GLU A 115 4.35 13.72 -6.91
CA GLU A 115 4.91 13.56 -8.23
C GLU A 115 6.44 13.48 -8.14
N CYS A 116 7.04 12.52 -8.85
CA CYS A 116 8.48 12.42 -9.00
C CYS A 116 8.88 13.38 -10.12
N SER A 117 9.47 14.52 -9.76
CA SER A 117 10.07 15.42 -10.74
C SER A 117 11.32 14.75 -11.30
N SER A 118 11.19 14.15 -12.48
CA SER A 118 12.33 13.65 -13.25
C SER A 118 13.33 14.79 -13.43
N SER A 119 14.47 14.69 -12.76
CA SER A 119 15.64 15.52 -13.06
C SER A 119 16.55 14.62 -13.88
N GLU A 120 16.27 14.49 -15.18
CA GLU A 120 17.16 14.00 -16.23
C GLU A 120 16.44 13.96 -17.58
#